data_AF-A0A2G9N0A2-F1
#
_entry.id   AF-A0A2G9N0A2-F1
#
_cell.length_a   1.000
_cell.length_b   1.000
_cell.length_c   1.000
_cell.angle_alpha   90.00
_cell.angle_beta   90.00
_cell.angle_gamma   90.00
#
_symmetry.space_group_name_H-M   'P 1'
#
loop_
_entity.id
_entity.type
_entity.pdbx_description
1 polymer ?
#
loop_
_entity_poly.entity_id
_entity_poly.type
_entity_poly.pdbx_seq_one_letter_code
_entity_poly.pdbx_strand_id
1 'polypeptide(L)'
;STKKVNFTKTITSSQDPGQGHENHQLSLILSPNEGTLYDGSMTFTSNEPVDIVVLHEITGNDVKGQPTWTIDGKTIYAMSLIDLKSKSDSFEFTGAALALHSFNSKEFTATVSVDGWIRGQPTEVIMQKIEVQKEPSLLLSRTNVAATIPMHEGLYQGNSIFYIITDSSREDYAKIITEKQSWTVQTSPLIEKMPEEVLQKIFIFKNGVRGNGIYGHQKEIFSSTPVQELEYGALNSIVEVAWKKGQNAKVLESSEDVINAEKDGRVEFTKTGVVINSPQIIWPDGQMLVRNDNKTTDDLTFSGGQITKINKDEMTVTFVAHRAWGPDGKTIYYIITDA
;
A
#
# COMPACT_ATOMS: atom_id res chain seq x y z
N SER A 1 -10.39 44.43 20.48
CA SER A 1 -11.23 44.11 21.66
C SER A 1 -10.69 42.83 22.28
N THR A 2 -10.78 42.71 23.61
CA THR A 2 -10.34 41.51 24.34
C THR A 2 -11.58 40.84 24.93
N LYS A 3 -11.73 39.52 24.78
CA LYS A 3 -12.87 38.75 25.30
C LYS A 3 -12.37 37.56 26.09
N LYS A 4 -13.00 37.28 27.24
CA LYS A 4 -12.65 36.10 28.03
C LYS A 4 -13.19 34.82 27.35
N VAL A 5 -12.40 33.75 27.36
CA VAL A 5 -12.82 32.40 27.00
C VAL A 5 -12.58 31.48 28.19
N ASN A 6 -13.63 30.81 28.65
CA ASN A 6 -13.51 29.78 29.67
C ASN A 6 -14.56 28.68 29.50
N PHE A 7 -14.13 27.43 29.51
CA PHE A 7 -15.05 26.29 29.43
C PHE A 7 -14.37 25.01 29.87
N THR A 8 -15.19 24.02 30.24
CA THR A 8 -14.79 22.62 30.34
C THR A 8 -15.66 21.80 29.42
N LYS A 9 -15.06 20.92 28.60
CA LYS A 9 -15.80 20.10 27.63
C LYS A 9 -15.10 18.77 27.38
N THR A 10 -15.88 17.71 27.20
CA THR A 10 -15.40 16.44 26.65
C THR A 10 -15.56 16.44 25.13
N ILE A 11 -14.49 16.10 24.43
CA ILE A 11 -14.39 16.11 22.97
C ILE A 11 -13.80 14.78 22.51
N THR A 12 -14.34 14.25 21.41
CA THR A 12 -13.77 13.11 20.68
C THR A 12 -12.95 13.66 19.52
N SER A 13 -11.80 13.06 19.25
CA SER A 13 -10.99 13.42 18.08
C SER A 13 -11.68 12.99 16.79
N SER A 14 -11.25 13.57 15.68
CA SER A 14 -11.53 13.09 14.33
C SER A 14 -10.22 12.98 13.55
N GLN A 15 -10.26 12.39 12.36
CA GLN A 15 -9.12 12.43 11.43
C GLN A 15 -8.60 13.86 11.28
N ASP A 16 -7.29 14.05 11.34
CA ASP A 16 -6.66 15.35 11.14
C ASP A 16 -6.91 15.84 9.70
N PRO A 17 -7.54 17.02 9.51
CA PRO A 17 -7.84 17.52 8.17
C PRO A 17 -6.63 18.18 7.48
N GLY A 18 -5.46 18.23 8.13
CA GLY A 18 -4.23 18.74 7.54
C GLY A 18 -3.67 17.83 6.45
N GLN A 19 -3.21 18.42 5.35
CA GLN A 19 -2.51 17.68 4.29
C GLN A 19 -1.25 16.99 4.84
N GLY A 20 -1.09 15.70 4.55
CA GLY A 20 0.01 14.88 5.08
C GLY A 20 -0.21 14.34 6.50
N HIS A 21 -1.37 14.61 7.11
CA HIS A 21 -1.73 14.13 8.44
C HIS A 21 -2.92 13.13 8.40
N GLU A 22 -3.19 12.52 7.25
CA GLU A 22 -4.40 11.72 7.01
C GLU A 22 -4.47 10.46 7.90
N ASN A 23 -3.34 9.99 8.44
CA ASN A 23 -3.30 8.85 9.36
C ASN A 23 -3.36 9.25 10.84
N HIS A 24 -3.52 10.53 11.16
CA HIS A 24 -3.47 11.07 12.51
C HIS A 24 -4.87 11.46 13.00
N GLN A 25 -4.97 11.71 14.30
CA GLN A 25 -6.18 12.19 14.96
C GLN A 25 -5.94 13.58 15.54
N LEU A 26 -6.94 14.44 15.40
CA LEU A 26 -6.93 15.82 15.91
C LEU A 26 -8.23 16.10 16.65
N SER A 27 -8.12 16.79 17.78
CA SER A 27 -9.27 17.39 18.46
C SER A 27 -9.03 18.88 18.62
N LEU A 28 -9.72 19.67 17.79
CA LEU A 28 -9.61 21.13 17.77
C LEU A 28 -10.38 21.72 18.95
N ILE A 29 -9.67 22.43 19.83
CA ILE A 29 -10.20 23.00 21.07
C ILE A 29 -10.57 24.46 20.86
N LEU A 30 -9.64 25.22 20.26
CA LEU A 30 -9.84 26.59 19.84
C LEU A 30 -9.53 26.68 18.35
N SER A 31 -10.53 27.04 17.55
CA SER A 31 -10.39 27.11 16.10
C SER A 31 -9.64 28.35 15.64
N PRO A 32 -8.83 28.25 14.58
CA PRO A 32 -8.23 29.42 13.96
C PRO A 32 -9.30 30.30 13.32
N ASN A 33 -9.14 31.61 13.46
CA ASN A 33 -9.92 32.63 12.78
C ASN A 33 -8.95 33.74 12.36
N GLU A 34 -9.19 34.37 11.20
CA GLU A 34 -8.34 35.46 10.71
C GLU A 34 -8.20 36.56 11.76
N GLY A 35 -6.96 36.96 12.05
CA GLY A 35 -6.66 38.02 13.02
C GLY A 35 -6.98 37.69 14.48
N THR A 36 -7.29 36.43 14.81
CA THR A 36 -7.61 35.98 16.18
C THR A 36 -6.39 35.40 16.88
N LEU A 37 -6.15 35.85 18.11
CA LEU A 37 -5.08 35.36 18.98
C LEU A 37 -5.65 34.94 20.33
N TYR A 38 -5.48 33.68 20.68
CA TYR A 38 -5.79 33.15 22.00
C TYR A 38 -4.56 33.18 22.89
N ASP A 39 -4.77 33.45 24.17
CA ASP A 39 -3.72 33.54 25.19
C ASP A 39 -4.27 33.08 26.54
N GLY A 40 -3.70 32.04 27.13
CA GLY A 40 -4.14 31.49 28.41
C GLY A 40 -3.65 30.07 28.65
N SER A 41 -4.42 29.32 29.43
CA SER A 41 -4.05 27.97 29.85
C SER A 41 -5.11 26.92 29.51
N MET A 42 -4.65 25.69 29.32
CA MET A 42 -5.47 24.51 29.12
C MET A 42 -5.02 23.40 30.08
N THR A 43 -5.97 22.80 30.79
CA THR A 43 -5.77 21.53 31.51
C THR A 43 -6.60 20.44 30.85
N PHE A 44 -6.04 19.24 30.67
CA PHE A 44 -6.78 18.14 30.04
C PHE A 44 -6.54 16.78 30.69
N THR A 45 -7.45 15.85 30.42
CA THR A 45 -7.30 14.40 30.63
C THR A 45 -7.80 13.66 29.39
N SER A 46 -7.19 12.54 29.02
CA SER A 46 -7.45 11.78 27.80
C SER A 46 -7.39 10.27 28.06
N ASN A 47 -8.15 9.48 27.31
CA ASN A 47 -8.10 8.02 27.39
C ASN A 47 -6.85 7.43 26.72
N GLU A 48 -6.24 8.15 25.78
CA GLU A 48 -4.99 7.79 25.08
C GLU A 48 -3.92 8.90 25.24
N PRO A 49 -2.62 8.58 25.14
CA PRO A 49 -1.57 9.60 25.14
C PRO A 49 -1.72 10.56 23.95
N VAL A 50 -1.57 11.85 24.20
CA VAL A 50 -1.73 12.91 23.19
C VAL A 50 -0.61 13.95 23.29
N ASP A 51 -0.44 14.66 22.18
CA ASP A 51 0.44 15.82 22.02
C ASP A 51 -0.39 17.10 21.92
N ILE A 52 0.26 18.25 22.07
CA ILE A 52 -0.41 19.56 21.95
C ILE A 52 0.06 20.23 20.66
N VAL A 53 -0.89 20.76 19.89
CA VAL A 53 -0.63 21.57 18.70
C VAL A 53 -1.13 22.98 18.93
N VAL A 54 -0.24 23.94 18.75
CA VAL A 54 -0.57 25.37 18.69
C VAL A 54 -0.29 25.87 17.28
N LEU A 55 -1.31 26.43 16.63
CA LEU A 55 -1.15 27.03 15.30
C LEU A 55 -0.96 28.53 15.41
N HIS A 56 -0.10 29.07 14.56
CA HIS A 56 0.18 30.49 14.47
C HIS A 56 -0.12 30.98 13.06
N GLU A 57 -0.86 32.09 12.96
CA GLU A 57 -1.17 32.72 11.68
C GLU A 57 0.11 33.27 11.04
N ILE A 58 0.35 32.89 9.79
CA ILE A 58 1.48 33.36 8.98
C ILE A 58 1.04 33.60 7.53
N THR A 59 1.82 34.36 6.77
CA THR A 59 1.62 34.46 5.31
C THR A 59 2.53 33.47 4.57
N GLY A 60 2.21 33.16 3.32
CA GLY A 60 3.07 32.29 2.50
C GLY A 60 4.52 32.78 2.36
N ASN A 61 4.75 34.10 2.43
CA ASN A 61 6.09 34.69 2.41
C ASN A 61 6.89 34.44 3.69
N ASP A 62 6.22 34.09 4.78
CA ASP A 62 6.83 33.83 6.09
C ASP A 62 7.23 32.37 6.27
N VAL A 63 6.93 31.49 5.30
CA VAL A 63 7.34 30.08 5.31
C VAL A 63 8.84 29.99 5.02
N LYS A 64 9.63 29.69 6.06
CA LYS A 64 11.10 29.65 6.03
C LYS A 64 11.65 28.34 6.62
N GLY A 65 10.95 27.24 6.37
CA GLY A 65 11.34 25.89 6.77
C GLY A 65 10.82 25.41 8.13
N GLN A 66 10.06 26.25 8.85
CA GLN A 66 9.32 25.80 10.04
C GLN A 66 8.20 24.81 9.67
N PRO A 67 7.77 23.92 10.60
CA PRO A 67 6.60 23.08 10.39
C PRO A 67 5.36 23.93 10.12
N THR A 68 4.55 23.49 9.16
CA THR A 68 3.31 24.16 8.78
C THR A 68 2.14 23.18 8.77
N TRP A 69 0.93 23.73 8.86
CA TRP A 69 -0.31 22.98 8.76
C TRP A 69 -1.29 23.71 7.82
N THR A 70 -1.94 22.97 6.94
CA THR A 70 -2.89 23.52 5.95
C THR A 70 -3.93 22.47 5.56
N ILE A 71 -5.18 22.91 5.36
CA ILE A 71 -6.27 22.04 4.87
C ILE A 71 -6.36 22.12 3.33
N ASP A 72 -6.32 23.34 2.78
CA ASP A 72 -6.61 23.63 1.37
C ASP A 72 -5.38 23.97 0.53
N GLY A 73 -4.18 23.99 1.15
CA GLY A 73 -2.94 24.41 0.52
C GLY A 73 -2.82 25.92 0.28
N LYS A 74 -3.83 26.71 0.66
CA LYS A 74 -3.86 28.17 0.49
C LYS A 74 -3.70 28.88 1.84
N THR A 75 -4.44 28.43 2.84
CA THR A 75 -4.38 28.95 4.21
C THR A 75 -3.32 28.16 4.98
N ILE A 76 -2.23 28.82 5.36
CA ILE A 76 -1.06 28.18 5.97
C ILE A 76 -0.89 28.72 7.39
N TYR A 77 -0.73 27.81 8.35
CA TYR A 77 -0.35 28.13 9.71
C TYR A 77 1.05 27.60 10.00
N ALA A 78 1.84 28.34 10.78
CA ALA A 78 3.02 27.75 11.43
C ALA A 78 2.54 26.86 12.58
N MET A 79 3.17 25.70 12.74
CA MET A 79 2.75 24.69 13.70
C MET A 79 3.82 24.51 14.79
N SER A 80 3.44 24.75 16.03
CA SER A 80 4.19 24.34 17.21
C SER A 80 3.63 23.01 17.70
N LEU A 81 4.42 21.95 17.60
CA LEU A 81 4.10 20.63 18.16
C LEU A 81 4.85 20.45 19.49
N ILE A 82 4.11 20.19 20.55
CA ILE A 82 4.64 19.87 21.87
C ILE A 82 4.50 18.36 22.06
N ASP A 83 5.63 17.66 21.92
CA ASP A 83 5.72 16.20 22.05
C ASP A 83 5.61 15.77 23.52
N LEU A 84 4.38 15.68 24.00
CA LEU A 84 4.07 15.45 25.41
C LEU A 84 3.87 13.96 25.72
N LYS A 85 3.20 13.23 24.82
CA LYS A 85 2.84 11.79 24.97
C LYS A 85 2.26 11.45 26.34
N SER A 86 1.42 12.34 26.90
CA SER A 86 0.78 12.16 28.21
C SER A 86 -0.73 12.01 28.07
N LYS A 87 -1.34 11.38 29.08
CA LYS A 87 -2.81 11.28 29.19
C LYS A 87 -3.43 12.45 29.95
N SER A 88 -2.64 13.31 30.57
CA SER A 88 -3.13 14.49 31.28
C SER A 88 -2.01 15.49 31.53
N ASP A 89 -2.30 16.78 31.39
CA ASP A 89 -1.36 17.85 31.73
C ASP A 89 -2.08 19.22 31.83
N SER A 90 -1.33 20.25 32.25
CA SER A 90 -1.68 21.66 32.16
C SER A 90 -0.63 22.41 31.34
N PHE A 91 -1.08 23.21 30.36
CA PHE A 91 -0.23 23.88 29.40
C PHE A 91 -0.65 25.33 29.18
N GLU A 92 0.31 26.25 29.24
CA GLU A 92 0.12 27.67 28.87
C GLU A 92 0.39 27.83 27.37
N PHE A 93 -0.47 28.58 26.67
CA PHE A 93 -0.39 28.74 25.23
C PHE A 93 -0.68 30.18 24.79
N THR A 94 -0.06 30.56 23.68
CA THR A 94 -0.41 31.75 22.91
C THR A 94 -0.40 31.38 21.42
N GLY A 95 -1.52 31.52 20.71
CA GLY A 95 -1.62 31.10 19.32
C GLY A 95 -2.96 31.41 18.67
N ALA A 96 -3.04 31.21 17.36
CA ALA A 96 -4.26 31.36 16.58
C ALA A 96 -5.20 30.15 16.71
N ALA A 97 -4.68 28.96 17.05
CA ALA A 97 -5.49 27.78 17.36
C ALA A 97 -4.83 26.92 18.43
N LEU A 98 -5.62 26.06 19.07
CA LEU A 98 -5.17 25.06 20.04
C LEU A 98 -5.88 23.74 19.77
N ALA A 99 -5.11 22.65 19.73
CA ALA A 99 -5.63 21.29 19.54
C ALA A 99 -4.83 20.25 20.33
N LEU A 100 -5.48 19.12 20.58
CA LEU A 100 -4.81 17.86 20.96
C LEU A 100 -4.62 17.00 19.71
N HIS A 101 -3.47 16.34 19.63
CA HIS A 101 -3.06 15.55 18.46
C HIS A 101 -2.62 14.14 18.87
N SER A 102 -2.80 13.18 17.98
CA SER A 102 -2.21 11.84 18.08
C SER A 102 -1.74 11.37 16.72
N PHE A 103 -0.52 10.85 16.65
CA PHE A 103 0.03 10.19 15.46
C PHE A 103 -0.65 8.84 15.14
N ASN A 104 -1.54 8.35 16.00
CA ASN A 104 -2.31 7.14 15.78
C ASN A 104 -3.63 7.46 15.07
N SER A 105 -4.07 6.57 14.17
CA SER A 105 -5.33 6.68 13.45
C SER A 105 -6.57 6.38 14.33
N LYS A 106 -6.37 5.78 15.51
CA LYS A 106 -7.45 5.46 16.45
C LYS A 106 -7.95 6.69 17.19
N GLU A 107 -9.26 6.93 17.16
CA GLU A 107 -9.91 8.01 17.91
C GLU A 107 -9.59 7.98 19.41
N PHE A 108 -9.41 9.17 19.98
CA PHE A 108 -9.29 9.38 21.41
C PHE A 108 -10.41 10.31 21.91
N THR A 109 -10.64 10.30 23.21
CA THR A 109 -11.58 11.19 23.88
C THR A 109 -10.87 11.89 25.03
N ALA A 110 -10.98 13.22 25.04
CA ALA A 110 -10.35 14.07 26.04
C ALA A 110 -11.38 14.99 26.70
N THR A 111 -11.20 15.24 28.00
CA THR A 111 -11.89 16.32 28.71
C THR A 111 -10.90 17.44 28.93
N VAL A 112 -11.23 18.63 28.40
CA VAL A 112 -10.36 19.81 28.39
C VAL A 112 -11.04 20.93 29.16
N SER A 113 -10.25 21.71 29.90
CA SER A 113 -10.65 22.95 30.54
C SER A 113 -9.74 24.07 30.06
N VAL A 114 -10.31 25.14 29.52
CA VAL A 114 -9.58 26.31 29.02
C VAL A 114 -9.97 27.51 29.87
N ASP A 115 -9.01 28.35 30.25
CA ASP A 115 -9.22 29.69 30.81
C ASP A 115 -8.22 30.66 30.17
N GLY A 116 -8.72 31.72 29.54
CA GLY A 116 -7.87 32.65 28.81
C GLY A 116 -8.61 33.79 28.15
N TRP A 117 -7.94 34.42 27.20
CA TRP A 117 -8.39 35.61 26.49
C TRP A 117 -8.26 35.45 24.99
N ILE A 118 -9.25 35.97 24.27
CA ILE A 118 -9.26 36.16 22.83
C ILE A 118 -8.90 37.62 22.57
N ARG A 119 -7.89 37.85 21.75
CA ARG A 119 -7.41 39.16 21.29
C ARG A 119 -7.54 39.23 19.77
N GLY A 120 -7.88 40.40 19.22
CA GLY A 120 -8.00 40.61 17.76
C GLY A 120 -9.43 40.85 17.26
N GLN A 121 -9.61 40.89 15.93
CA GLN A 121 -10.90 41.01 15.27
C GLN A 121 -11.06 39.89 14.22
N PRO A 122 -12.22 39.21 14.16
CA PRO A 122 -13.42 39.41 14.97
C PRO A 122 -13.31 38.82 16.39
N THR A 123 -14.08 39.36 17.34
CA THR A 123 -14.10 38.88 18.75
C THR A 123 -15.18 37.81 19.00
N GLU A 124 -15.87 37.39 17.94
CA GLU A 124 -16.76 36.24 17.95
C GLU A 124 -15.97 35.03 17.47
N VAL A 125 -15.69 34.12 18.41
CA VAL A 125 -15.35 32.75 18.05
C VAL A 125 -16.64 32.14 17.52
N ILE A 126 -16.81 32.18 16.21
CA ILE A 126 -17.65 31.18 15.57
C ILE A 126 -16.87 29.90 15.85
N MET A 127 -17.39 29.05 16.74
CA MET A 127 -17.02 27.64 16.69
C MET A 127 -17.45 27.20 15.30
N GLN A 128 -16.57 27.34 14.32
CA GLN A 128 -16.67 26.57 13.10
C GLN A 128 -16.53 25.15 13.60
N LYS A 129 -17.68 24.52 13.80
CA LYS A 129 -17.78 23.10 13.55
C LYS A 129 -17.26 23.00 12.13
N ILE A 130 -16.02 22.55 11.97
CA ILE A 130 -15.48 22.18 10.67
C ILE A 130 -16.29 20.94 10.30
N GLU A 131 -17.55 21.16 9.92
CA GLU A 131 -18.24 20.24 9.05
C GLU A 131 -17.50 20.42 7.74
N VAL A 132 -16.51 19.55 7.54
CA VAL A 132 -16.14 19.17 6.20
C VAL A 132 -17.46 18.73 5.57
N GLN A 133 -18.12 19.64 4.85
CA GLN A 133 -19.07 19.21 3.84
C GLN A 133 -18.19 18.41 2.89
N LYS A 134 -18.19 17.09 3.12
CA LYS A 134 -17.72 16.14 2.14
C LYS A 134 -18.58 16.48 0.94
N GLU A 135 -18.02 17.19 -0.04
CA GLU A 135 -18.66 17.26 -1.35
C GLU A 135 -19.11 15.84 -1.65
N PRO A 136 -20.36 15.62 -2.11
CA PRO A 136 -20.81 14.27 -2.44
C PRO A 136 -19.72 13.71 -3.34
N SER A 137 -18.96 12.75 -2.79
CA SER A 137 -17.77 12.30 -3.46
C SER A 137 -18.27 11.79 -4.79
N LEU A 138 -17.80 12.41 -5.88
CA LEU A 138 -17.99 11.89 -7.22
C LEU A 138 -17.22 10.57 -7.27
N LEU A 139 -17.82 9.55 -6.66
CA LEU A 139 -17.27 8.22 -6.61
C LEU A 139 -17.42 7.66 -8.01
N LEU A 140 -16.28 7.29 -8.55
CA LEU A 140 -16.22 6.57 -9.79
C LEU A 140 -16.96 5.25 -9.56
N SER A 141 -18.07 5.03 -10.28
CA SER A 141 -18.78 3.75 -10.23
C SER A 141 -17.79 2.60 -10.50
N ARG A 142 -17.65 1.66 -9.55
CA ARG A 142 -16.68 0.55 -9.63
C ARG A 142 -15.25 1.06 -9.72
N THR A 143 -14.86 1.93 -8.78
CA THR A 143 -13.45 2.33 -8.62
C THR A 143 -12.58 1.10 -8.38
N ASN A 144 -13.12 0.16 -7.61
CA ASN A 144 -12.47 -1.09 -7.26
C ASN A 144 -13.36 -2.28 -7.65
N VAL A 145 -12.76 -3.30 -8.26
CA VAL A 145 -13.44 -4.57 -8.58
C VAL A 145 -12.61 -5.75 -8.11
N ALA A 146 -13.26 -6.84 -7.70
CA ALA A 146 -12.56 -8.06 -7.34
C ALA A 146 -12.03 -8.76 -8.62
N ALA A 147 -10.74 -9.06 -8.65
CA ALA A 147 -10.11 -9.85 -9.70
C ALA A 147 -9.61 -11.18 -9.10
N THR A 148 -10.27 -12.29 -9.44
CA THR A 148 -9.89 -13.62 -8.97
C THR A 148 -9.02 -14.30 -10.01
N ILE A 149 -7.74 -14.47 -9.70
CA ILE A 149 -6.69 -14.93 -10.60
C ILE A 149 -6.29 -16.36 -10.20
N PRO A 150 -6.13 -17.28 -11.16
CA PRO A 150 -5.63 -18.63 -10.88
C PRO A 150 -4.16 -18.57 -10.43
N MET A 151 -3.86 -19.32 -9.38
CA MET A 151 -2.50 -19.56 -8.90
C MET A 151 -1.92 -20.82 -9.53
N HIS A 152 -0.60 -20.83 -9.65
CA HIS A 152 0.23 -21.97 -10.03
C HIS A 152 1.09 -22.39 -8.85
N GLU A 153 1.50 -23.65 -8.82
CA GLU A 153 2.43 -24.16 -7.81
C GLU A 153 3.82 -24.37 -8.44
N GLY A 154 4.82 -23.70 -7.90
CA GLY A 154 6.23 -23.82 -8.25
C GLY A 154 7.05 -24.41 -7.11
N LEU A 155 8.36 -24.55 -7.33
CA LEU A 155 9.33 -25.00 -6.33
C LEU A 155 10.45 -23.97 -6.13
N TYR A 156 10.83 -23.76 -4.88
CA TYR A 156 12.05 -23.07 -4.47
C TYR A 156 12.73 -23.88 -3.37
N GLN A 157 13.96 -24.34 -3.63
CA GLN A 157 14.75 -25.18 -2.69
C GLN A 157 13.94 -26.37 -2.13
N GLY A 158 13.19 -27.06 -3.00
CA GLY A 158 12.32 -28.19 -2.62
C GLY A 158 11.00 -27.83 -1.92
N ASN A 159 10.80 -26.56 -1.57
CA ASN A 159 9.56 -26.09 -0.96
C ASN A 159 8.58 -25.56 -2.01
N SER A 160 7.28 -25.80 -1.80
CA SER A 160 6.23 -25.26 -2.66
C SER A 160 6.12 -23.74 -2.54
N ILE A 161 6.01 -23.07 -3.68
CA ILE A 161 5.58 -21.67 -3.77
C ILE A 161 4.32 -21.58 -4.61
N PHE A 162 3.52 -20.53 -4.38
CA PHE A 162 2.30 -20.27 -5.13
C PHE A 162 2.42 -18.90 -5.77
N TYR A 163 2.20 -18.81 -7.08
CA TYR A 163 2.42 -17.59 -7.86
C TYR A 163 1.31 -17.41 -8.90
N ILE A 164 1.18 -16.20 -9.43
CA ILE A 164 0.28 -15.90 -10.57
C ILE A 164 1.10 -15.51 -11.79
N ILE A 165 0.48 -15.50 -12.98
CA ILE A 165 1.11 -14.98 -14.20
C ILE A 165 0.18 -13.93 -14.80
N THR A 166 0.64 -12.70 -14.90
CA THR A 166 -0.19 -11.57 -15.39
C THR A 166 0.21 -11.13 -16.79
N ASP A 167 1.49 -11.17 -17.12
CA ASP A 167 2.05 -10.64 -18.36
C ASP A 167 3.12 -11.55 -18.94
N SER A 168 3.27 -11.50 -20.27
CA SER A 168 4.37 -12.10 -21.02
C SER A 168 4.91 -11.09 -22.03
N SER A 169 6.21 -11.04 -22.22
CA SER A 169 6.83 -10.18 -23.24
C SER A 169 6.46 -10.59 -24.66
N ARG A 170 6.09 -11.86 -24.85
CA ARG A 170 5.73 -12.42 -26.15
C ARG A 170 4.32 -12.98 -26.19
N GLU A 171 3.66 -12.75 -27.32
CA GLU A 171 2.27 -13.12 -27.57
C GLU A 171 2.04 -14.64 -27.61
N ASP A 172 2.99 -15.41 -28.14
CA ASP A 172 2.87 -16.86 -28.22
C ASP A 172 2.87 -17.51 -26.82
N TYR A 173 3.75 -17.05 -25.93
CA TYR A 173 3.73 -17.45 -24.52
C TYR A 173 2.47 -17.00 -23.79
N ALA A 174 2.04 -15.75 -24.03
CA ALA A 174 0.80 -15.23 -23.44
C ALA A 174 -0.41 -16.11 -23.79
N LYS A 175 -0.52 -16.53 -25.05
CA LYS A 175 -1.60 -17.42 -25.53
C LYS A 175 -1.55 -18.79 -24.88
N ILE A 176 -0.39 -19.46 -24.89
CA ILE A 176 -0.21 -20.79 -24.29
C ILE A 176 -0.63 -20.78 -22.82
N ILE A 177 -0.17 -19.79 -22.06
CA ILE A 177 -0.47 -19.69 -20.63
C ILE A 177 -1.95 -19.34 -20.42
N THR A 178 -2.49 -18.39 -21.20
CA THR A 178 -3.91 -18.00 -21.14
C THR A 178 -4.85 -19.18 -21.34
N GLU A 179 -4.61 -19.99 -22.38
CA GLU A 179 -5.40 -21.18 -22.68
C GLU A 179 -5.36 -22.19 -21.54
N LYS A 180 -4.18 -22.37 -20.93
CA LYS A 180 -4.00 -23.32 -19.84
C LYS A 180 -4.70 -22.90 -18.54
N GLN A 181 -4.63 -21.62 -18.18
CA GLN A 181 -5.14 -21.15 -16.89
C GLN A 181 -6.57 -20.57 -16.96
N SER A 182 -7.14 -20.45 -18.17
CA SER A 182 -8.46 -19.81 -18.39
C SER A 182 -8.56 -18.39 -17.81
N TRP A 183 -7.43 -17.68 -17.79
CA TRP A 183 -7.28 -16.29 -17.36
C TRP A 183 -6.31 -15.58 -18.30
N THR A 184 -6.68 -14.40 -18.79
CA THR A 184 -5.91 -13.66 -19.79
C THR A 184 -4.57 -13.20 -19.25
N VAL A 185 -3.49 -13.67 -19.86
CA VAL A 185 -2.14 -13.10 -19.72
C VAL A 185 -1.97 -11.99 -20.75
N GLN A 186 -1.61 -10.80 -20.29
CA GLN A 186 -1.39 -9.66 -21.17
C GLN A 186 -0.07 -9.81 -21.93
N THR A 187 -0.04 -9.31 -23.17
CA THR A 187 1.21 -9.22 -23.93
C THR A 187 1.83 -7.86 -23.71
N SER A 188 3.01 -7.83 -23.08
CA SER A 188 3.70 -6.62 -22.63
C SER A 188 5.15 -6.60 -23.15
N PRO A 189 5.38 -6.30 -24.45
CA PRO A 189 6.70 -6.48 -25.10
C PRO A 189 7.84 -5.67 -24.48
N LEU A 190 7.52 -4.61 -23.75
CA LEU A 190 8.52 -3.75 -23.11
C LEU A 190 9.24 -4.43 -21.94
N ILE A 191 8.66 -5.45 -21.31
CA ILE A 191 9.28 -6.11 -20.14
C ILE A 191 10.50 -6.96 -20.52
N GLU A 192 10.63 -7.37 -21.79
CA GLU A 192 11.86 -8.03 -22.30
C GLU A 192 13.05 -7.07 -22.37
N LYS A 193 12.82 -5.75 -22.33
CA LYS A 193 13.88 -4.73 -22.32
C LYS A 193 14.41 -4.40 -20.93
N MET A 194 13.88 -5.05 -19.89
CA MET A 194 14.33 -4.79 -18.52
C MET A 194 15.79 -5.27 -18.34
N PRO A 195 16.60 -4.56 -17.53
CA PRO A 195 17.97 -4.97 -17.24
C PRO A 195 18.04 -6.40 -16.66
N GLU A 196 19.07 -7.18 -17.00
CA GLU A 196 19.20 -8.57 -16.51
C GLU A 196 19.27 -8.62 -14.97
N GLU A 197 19.76 -7.56 -14.33
CA GLU A 197 19.92 -7.47 -12.87
C GLU A 197 18.58 -7.44 -12.12
N VAL A 198 17.49 -7.05 -12.77
CA VAL A 198 16.14 -7.06 -12.17
C VAL A 198 15.32 -8.30 -12.57
N LEU A 199 15.90 -9.17 -13.40
CA LEU A 199 15.23 -10.38 -13.89
C LEU A 199 15.64 -11.59 -13.06
N GLN A 200 14.65 -12.19 -12.41
CA GLN A 200 14.78 -13.50 -11.81
C GLN A 200 14.82 -14.58 -12.91
N LYS A 201 15.32 -15.79 -12.62
CA LYS A 201 15.18 -16.95 -13.51
C LYS A 201 14.05 -17.88 -13.05
N ILE A 202 13.23 -18.27 -14.02
CA ILE A 202 12.27 -19.37 -13.89
C ILE A 202 12.65 -20.48 -14.86
N PHE A 203 12.72 -21.71 -14.36
CA PHE A 203 12.99 -22.90 -15.16
C PHE A 203 11.69 -23.62 -15.48
N ILE A 204 11.37 -23.75 -16.77
CA ILE A 204 10.13 -24.35 -17.26
C ILE A 204 10.46 -25.62 -18.05
N PHE A 205 9.77 -26.73 -17.75
CA PHE A 205 10.12 -28.04 -18.29
C PHE A 205 9.32 -28.38 -19.55
N LYS A 206 10.02 -28.67 -20.66
CA LYS A 206 9.40 -29.04 -21.96
C LYS A 206 9.13 -30.52 -22.13
N ASN A 207 9.79 -31.35 -21.33
CA ASN A 207 9.62 -32.80 -21.31
C ASN A 207 9.99 -33.36 -19.92
N GLY A 208 10.00 -34.70 -19.78
CA GLY A 208 10.41 -35.39 -18.56
C GLY A 208 9.22 -35.82 -17.71
N VAL A 209 9.35 -35.71 -16.38
CA VAL A 209 8.31 -36.13 -15.43
C VAL A 209 7.02 -35.36 -15.70
N ARG A 210 5.90 -36.06 -15.88
CA ARG A 210 4.58 -35.45 -16.07
C ARG A 210 4.12 -34.74 -14.80
N GLY A 211 3.48 -33.59 -14.95
CA GLY A 211 3.00 -32.79 -13.82
C GLY A 211 2.16 -31.60 -14.27
N ASN A 212 2.02 -30.63 -13.37
CA ASN A 212 1.13 -29.48 -13.57
C ASN A 212 1.83 -28.22 -14.09
N GLY A 213 3.15 -28.24 -14.31
CA GLY A 213 3.89 -27.10 -14.88
C GLY A 213 3.37 -26.72 -16.27
N ILE A 214 3.67 -25.51 -16.75
CA ILE A 214 3.09 -24.84 -17.93
C ILE A 214 2.98 -25.76 -19.14
N TYR A 215 4.01 -26.53 -19.49
CA TYR A 215 3.98 -27.47 -20.62
C TYR A 215 3.51 -28.90 -20.29
N GLY A 216 2.92 -29.14 -19.11
CA GLY A 216 2.39 -30.45 -18.69
C GLY A 216 3.42 -31.38 -18.03
N HIS A 217 4.55 -30.82 -17.62
CA HIS A 217 5.64 -31.53 -16.94
C HIS A 217 5.76 -31.07 -15.48
N GLN A 218 6.87 -31.39 -14.82
CA GLN A 218 7.08 -30.98 -13.44
C GLN A 218 6.91 -29.46 -13.23
N LYS A 219 6.64 -29.09 -11.98
CA LYS A 219 6.49 -27.70 -11.53
C LYS A 219 7.71 -26.86 -11.91
N GLU A 220 7.45 -25.59 -12.17
CA GLU A 220 8.46 -24.57 -12.42
C GLU A 220 9.37 -24.41 -11.21
N ILE A 221 10.64 -24.14 -11.46
CA ILE A 221 11.63 -23.89 -10.41
C ILE A 221 12.05 -22.43 -10.45
N PHE A 222 12.00 -21.78 -9.30
CA PHE A 222 12.35 -20.38 -9.13
C PHE A 222 13.73 -20.26 -8.50
N SER A 223 14.49 -19.24 -8.91
CA SER A 223 15.83 -18.99 -8.34
C SER A 223 15.84 -18.23 -7.00
N SER A 224 14.78 -17.50 -6.67
CA SER A 224 14.63 -16.70 -5.44
C SER A 224 13.16 -16.59 -5.02
N THR A 225 12.94 -16.07 -3.81
CA THR A 225 11.63 -15.74 -3.22
C THR A 225 11.67 -14.32 -2.65
N PRO A 226 10.52 -13.69 -2.33
CA PRO A 226 10.48 -12.35 -1.73
C PRO A 226 11.32 -12.16 -0.46
N VAL A 227 11.71 -13.24 0.23
CA VAL A 227 12.63 -13.19 1.38
C VAL A 227 14.02 -12.68 0.98
N GLN A 228 14.45 -12.92 -0.26
CA GLN A 228 15.73 -12.43 -0.78
C GLN A 228 15.53 -11.05 -1.45
N GLU A 229 15.29 -10.00 -0.65
CA GLU A 229 14.93 -8.64 -1.14
C GLU A 229 15.86 -8.07 -2.22
N LEU A 230 17.15 -8.42 -2.21
CA LEU A 230 18.12 -7.94 -3.20
C LEU A 230 18.16 -8.79 -4.49
N GLU A 231 17.61 -10.00 -4.47
CA GLU A 231 17.65 -10.97 -5.57
C GLU A 231 16.27 -11.25 -6.18
N TYR A 232 15.20 -10.87 -5.47
CA TYR A 232 13.85 -11.14 -5.89
C TYR A 232 13.35 -10.10 -6.89
N GLY A 233 12.68 -10.59 -7.92
CA GLY A 233 11.94 -9.78 -8.86
C GLY A 233 10.74 -10.57 -9.39
N ALA A 234 9.58 -9.92 -9.46
CA ALA A 234 8.39 -10.53 -10.05
C ALA A 234 8.56 -10.83 -11.55
N LEU A 235 9.47 -10.12 -12.23
CA LEU A 235 9.82 -10.37 -13.62
C LEU A 235 10.80 -11.54 -13.74
N ASN A 236 10.38 -12.58 -14.45
CA ASN A 236 11.12 -13.82 -14.59
C ASN A 236 11.51 -14.05 -16.05
N SER A 237 12.81 -14.18 -16.31
CA SER A 237 13.37 -14.65 -17.56
C SER A 237 13.21 -16.18 -17.66
N ILE A 238 12.60 -16.64 -18.75
CA ILE A 238 12.31 -18.06 -18.96
C ILE A 238 13.53 -18.80 -19.50
N VAL A 239 13.94 -19.81 -18.75
CA VAL A 239 14.85 -20.87 -19.21
C VAL A 239 14.03 -22.14 -19.43
N GLU A 240 13.88 -22.55 -20.69
CA GLU A 240 13.28 -23.84 -21.00
C GLU A 240 14.29 -24.96 -20.73
N VAL A 241 13.84 -26.01 -20.05
CA VAL A 241 14.63 -27.19 -19.68
C VAL A 241 14.07 -28.42 -20.39
N ALA A 242 14.93 -29.15 -21.09
CA ALA A 242 14.57 -30.42 -21.71
C ALA A 242 15.58 -31.52 -21.31
N TRP A 243 15.07 -32.66 -20.86
CA TRP A 243 15.82 -33.89 -20.70
C TRP A 243 16.31 -34.41 -22.05
N LYS A 244 17.61 -34.70 -22.13
CA LYS A 244 18.20 -35.27 -23.34
C LYS A 244 17.75 -36.71 -23.55
N LYS A 245 17.71 -37.15 -24.81
CA LYS A 245 17.32 -38.51 -25.18
C LYS A 245 18.18 -39.56 -24.46
N GLY A 246 17.53 -40.58 -23.90
CA GLY A 246 18.20 -41.68 -23.18
C GLY A 246 18.46 -41.42 -21.70
N GLN A 247 18.19 -40.20 -21.20
CA GLN A 247 18.27 -39.89 -19.77
C GLN A 247 17.01 -40.36 -19.05
N ASN A 248 17.17 -40.85 -17.82
CA ASN A 248 16.03 -41.10 -16.94
C ASN A 248 15.65 -39.80 -16.22
N ALA A 249 14.49 -39.25 -16.59
CA ALA A 249 13.97 -38.02 -16.02
C ALA A 249 13.54 -38.24 -14.56
N LYS A 250 13.97 -37.33 -13.69
CA LYS A 250 13.57 -37.27 -12.28
C LYS A 250 13.07 -35.88 -11.94
N VAL A 251 12.34 -35.74 -10.85
CA VAL A 251 11.97 -34.41 -10.35
C VAL A 251 13.24 -33.70 -9.91
N LEU A 252 13.37 -32.44 -10.35
CA LEU A 252 14.37 -31.49 -9.84
C LEU A 252 13.65 -30.53 -8.88
N GLU A 253 14.29 -30.17 -7.78
CA GLU A 253 13.64 -29.48 -6.66
C GLU A 253 14.16 -28.05 -6.44
N SER A 254 15.34 -27.73 -6.95
CA SER A 254 16.00 -26.44 -6.78
C SER A 254 16.68 -25.95 -8.06
N SER A 255 16.95 -24.65 -8.14
CA SER A 255 17.74 -24.06 -9.25
C SER A 255 19.13 -24.70 -9.34
N GLU A 256 19.73 -25.05 -8.20
CA GLU A 256 20.99 -25.79 -8.12
C GLU A 256 20.88 -27.18 -8.75
N ASP A 257 19.81 -27.93 -8.50
CA ASP A 257 19.59 -29.23 -9.14
C ASP A 257 19.49 -29.12 -10.66
N VAL A 258 18.79 -28.09 -11.15
CA VAL A 258 18.63 -27.83 -12.59
C VAL A 258 19.98 -27.51 -13.24
N ILE A 259 20.76 -26.64 -12.60
CA ILE A 259 22.10 -26.26 -13.07
C ILE A 259 23.05 -27.46 -13.03
N ASN A 260 23.01 -28.27 -11.98
CA ASN A 260 23.84 -29.48 -11.88
C ASN A 260 23.44 -30.52 -12.92
N ALA A 261 22.14 -30.72 -13.17
CA ALA A 261 21.66 -31.61 -14.22
C ALA A 261 22.12 -31.18 -15.63
N GLU A 262 22.25 -29.87 -15.88
CA GLU A 262 22.77 -29.36 -17.15
C GLU A 262 24.29 -29.59 -17.27
N LYS A 263 25.05 -29.28 -16.21
CA LYS A 263 26.50 -29.53 -16.14
C LYS A 263 26.84 -31.01 -16.31
N ASP A 264 26.03 -31.90 -15.75
CA ASP A 264 26.14 -33.35 -15.90
C ASP A 264 25.70 -33.85 -17.29
N GLY A 265 25.26 -32.94 -18.17
CA GLY A 265 24.82 -33.24 -19.53
C GLY A 265 23.49 -33.98 -19.61
N ARG A 266 22.68 -34.00 -18.53
CA ARG A 266 21.40 -34.73 -18.46
C ARG A 266 20.25 -33.94 -19.07
N VAL A 267 20.27 -32.62 -18.91
CA VAL A 267 19.31 -31.70 -19.54
C VAL A 267 20.02 -30.73 -20.47
N GLU A 268 19.26 -30.05 -21.31
CA GLU A 268 19.68 -28.91 -22.11
C GLU A 268 18.84 -27.68 -21.75
N PHE A 269 19.47 -26.51 -21.79
CA PHE A 269 18.81 -25.23 -21.57
C PHE A 269 18.59 -24.51 -22.90
N THR A 270 17.40 -23.95 -23.05
CA THR A 270 17.11 -22.95 -24.08
C THR A 270 16.78 -21.62 -23.39
N LYS A 271 17.67 -20.64 -23.52
CA LYS A 271 17.38 -19.26 -23.13
C LYS A 271 16.45 -18.67 -24.17
N THR A 272 15.24 -18.31 -23.77
CA THR A 272 14.17 -17.95 -24.71
C THR A 272 14.16 -16.47 -25.07
N GLY A 273 14.75 -15.62 -24.22
CA GLY A 273 14.58 -14.16 -24.24
C GLY A 273 13.20 -13.71 -23.73
N VAL A 274 12.28 -14.63 -23.44
CA VAL A 274 10.94 -14.31 -22.95
C VAL A 274 11.03 -13.94 -21.48
N VAL A 275 10.37 -12.84 -21.12
CA VAL A 275 10.18 -12.42 -19.73
C VAL A 275 8.69 -12.50 -19.42
N ILE A 276 8.33 -13.04 -18.26
CA ILE A 276 6.97 -13.05 -17.72
C ILE A 276 6.90 -12.28 -16.43
N ASN A 277 5.78 -11.61 -16.17
CA ASN A 277 5.48 -11.09 -14.83
C ASN A 277 4.76 -12.19 -14.04
N SER A 278 5.47 -12.75 -13.06
CA SER A 278 5.00 -13.88 -12.26
C SER A 278 5.27 -13.68 -10.76
N PRO A 279 4.56 -12.75 -10.09
CA PRO A 279 4.75 -12.48 -8.69
C PRO A 279 4.30 -13.66 -7.81
N GLN A 280 5.04 -13.91 -6.73
CA GLN A 280 4.76 -14.95 -5.76
C GLN A 280 3.71 -14.48 -4.73
N ILE A 281 2.67 -15.28 -4.52
CA ILE A 281 1.59 -15.04 -3.56
C ILE A 281 1.92 -15.66 -2.20
N ILE A 282 2.47 -16.88 -2.20
CA ILE A 282 2.87 -17.62 -0.99
C ILE A 282 4.23 -18.25 -1.26
N TRP A 283 5.14 -18.14 -0.29
CA TRP A 283 6.48 -18.73 -0.29
C TRP A 283 6.76 -19.37 1.09
N PRO A 284 7.87 -20.08 1.29
CA PRO A 284 8.05 -20.92 2.49
C PRO A 284 7.91 -20.15 3.81
N ASP A 285 8.43 -18.93 3.84
CA ASP A 285 8.48 -18.10 5.05
C ASP A 285 7.48 -16.94 5.03
N GLY A 286 6.52 -16.93 4.10
CA GLY A 286 5.59 -15.80 4.01
C GLY A 286 4.57 -15.86 2.88
N GLN A 287 3.82 -14.79 2.77
CA GLN A 287 2.84 -14.57 1.71
C GLN A 287 2.63 -13.07 1.54
N MET A 288 2.08 -12.67 0.39
CA MET A 288 1.62 -11.30 0.18
C MET A 288 0.60 -10.90 1.25
N LEU A 289 0.56 -9.60 1.55
CA LEU A 289 -0.31 -9.08 2.60
C LEU A 289 -1.77 -9.22 2.18
N VAL A 290 -2.52 -10.01 2.97
CA VAL A 290 -3.97 -10.12 2.84
C VAL A 290 -4.60 -9.06 3.73
N ARG A 291 -5.43 -8.21 3.13
CA ARG A 291 -6.10 -7.13 3.85
C ARG A 291 -7.21 -7.66 4.77
N ASN A 292 -7.45 -6.97 5.87
CA ASN A 292 -8.48 -7.37 6.87
C ASN A 292 -9.91 -7.14 6.34
N ASP A 293 -10.10 -6.13 5.50
CA ASP A 293 -11.35 -5.75 4.84
C ASP A 293 -11.54 -6.52 3.52
N ASN A 294 -12.21 -7.65 3.59
CA ASN A 294 -12.41 -8.54 2.43
C ASN A 294 -13.48 -8.07 1.43
N LYS A 295 -14.12 -6.91 1.64
CA LYS A 295 -15.15 -6.38 0.75
C LYS A 295 -14.56 -5.34 -0.18
N THR A 296 -14.68 -5.57 -1.48
CA THR A 296 -14.29 -4.58 -2.49
C THR A 296 -15.32 -3.47 -2.61
N THR A 297 -15.00 -2.28 -2.09
CA THR A 297 -15.84 -1.07 -2.15
C THR A 297 -15.07 0.13 -2.72
N ASP A 298 -15.80 1.16 -3.15
CA ASP A 298 -15.19 2.39 -3.68
C ASP A 298 -14.41 3.19 -2.61
N ASP A 299 -14.73 3.00 -1.33
CA ASP A 299 -14.05 3.65 -0.20
C ASP A 299 -12.80 2.91 0.32
N LEU A 300 -12.37 1.83 -0.35
CA LEU A 300 -11.21 1.06 0.08
C LEU A 300 -9.93 1.89 0.03
N THR A 301 -9.18 1.87 1.12
CA THR A 301 -7.84 2.46 1.16
C THR A 301 -6.87 1.66 0.29
N PHE A 302 -5.91 2.36 -0.32
CA PHE A 302 -4.78 1.74 -1.04
C PHE A 302 -3.79 1.05 -0.09
N SER A 303 -3.82 1.38 1.20
CA SER A 303 -3.00 0.75 2.24
C SER A 303 -3.64 -0.55 2.78
N GLY A 304 -2.81 -1.45 3.32
CA GLY A 304 -3.27 -2.66 4.03
C GLY A 304 -3.19 -3.97 3.25
N GLY A 305 -2.59 -3.99 2.05
CA GLY A 305 -2.48 -5.16 1.19
C GLY A 305 -3.51 -5.17 0.07
N GLN A 306 -3.19 -5.80 -1.06
CA GLN A 306 -4.02 -5.76 -2.28
C GLN A 306 -4.87 -7.02 -2.46
N ILE A 307 -4.67 -8.03 -1.61
CA ILE A 307 -5.39 -9.30 -1.67
C ILE A 307 -6.48 -9.34 -0.62
N THR A 308 -7.70 -9.69 -1.03
CA THR A 308 -8.85 -9.90 -0.13
C THR A 308 -9.00 -11.36 0.31
N LYS A 309 -8.52 -12.30 -0.50
CA LYS A 309 -8.64 -13.75 -0.23
C LYS A 309 -7.58 -14.54 -0.99
N ILE A 310 -7.02 -15.55 -0.34
CA ILE A 310 -6.23 -16.61 -0.97
C ILE A 310 -6.97 -17.93 -0.70
N ASN A 311 -7.26 -18.71 -1.75
CA ASN A 311 -7.86 -20.02 -1.66
C ASN A 311 -6.90 -21.08 -2.22
N LYS A 312 -6.26 -21.85 -1.35
CA LYS A 312 -5.31 -22.91 -1.75
C LYS A 312 -5.99 -24.16 -2.29
N ASP A 313 -7.24 -24.42 -1.91
CA ASP A 313 -7.98 -25.59 -2.38
C ASP A 313 -8.45 -25.37 -3.83
N GLU A 314 -8.92 -24.17 -4.14
CA GLU A 314 -9.33 -23.77 -5.49
C GLU A 314 -8.15 -23.27 -6.34
N MET A 315 -6.96 -23.10 -5.74
CA MET A 315 -5.79 -22.50 -6.38
C MET A 315 -6.10 -21.12 -6.99
N THR A 316 -6.72 -20.23 -6.20
CA THR A 316 -7.07 -18.86 -6.63
C THR A 316 -6.66 -17.81 -5.61
N VAL A 317 -6.41 -16.59 -6.09
CA VAL A 317 -6.19 -15.39 -5.27
C VAL A 317 -7.06 -14.25 -5.78
N THR A 318 -7.71 -13.54 -4.87
CA THR A 318 -8.60 -12.43 -5.20
C THR A 318 -7.96 -11.09 -4.82
N PHE A 319 -7.61 -10.31 -5.83
CA PHE A 319 -7.07 -8.96 -5.70
C PHE A 319 -8.18 -7.89 -5.74
N VAL A 320 -7.89 -6.75 -5.13
CA VAL A 320 -8.55 -5.48 -5.41
C VAL A 320 -7.93 -4.90 -6.69
N ALA A 321 -8.70 -4.89 -7.78
CA ALA A 321 -8.28 -4.26 -9.03
C ALA A 321 -8.82 -2.83 -9.09
N HIS A 322 -7.91 -1.89 -9.32
CA HIS A 322 -8.15 -0.44 -9.30
C HIS A 322 -8.42 0.05 -10.71
N ARG A 323 -9.41 0.92 -10.84
CA ARG A 323 -9.77 1.52 -12.12
C ARG A 323 -8.77 2.61 -12.51
N ALA A 324 -8.28 2.57 -13.75
CA ALA A 324 -7.48 3.62 -14.36
C ALA A 324 -7.93 3.88 -15.81
N TRP A 325 -7.27 4.85 -16.45
CA TRP A 325 -7.44 5.17 -17.86
C TRP A 325 -6.21 4.71 -18.63
N GLY A 326 -6.44 3.88 -19.66
CA GLY A 326 -5.40 3.48 -20.60
C GLY A 326 -4.96 4.65 -21.50
N PRO A 327 -3.83 4.49 -22.23
CA PRO A 327 -3.32 5.52 -23.13
C PRO A 327 -4.31 5.93 -24.25
N ASP A 328 -5.25 5.04 -24.59
CA ASP A 328 -6.32 5.25 -25.57
C ASP A 328 -7.60 5.83 -24.94
N GLY A 329 -7.56 6.21 -23.66
CA GLY A 329 -8.69 6.77 -22.92
C GLY A 329 -9.75 5.75 -22.49
N LYS A 330 -9.53 4.45 -22.70
CA LYS A 330 -10.45 3.41 -22.21
C LYS A 330 -10.22 3.11 -20.74
N THR A 331 -11.28 2.66 -20.08
CA THR A 331 -11.20 2.15 -18.72
C THR A 331 -10.39 0.86 -18.69
N ILE A 332 -9.37 0.83 -17.84
CA ILE A 332 -8.59 -0.36 -17.50
C ILE A 332 -8.73 -0.65 -16.02
N TYR A 333 -8.50 -1.90 -15.63
CA TYR A 333 -8.36 -2.30 -14.23
C TYR A 333 -6.99 -2.93 -14.05
N TYR A 334 -6.26 -2.49 -13.03
CA TYR A 334 -4.93 -2.99 -12.73
C TYR A 334 -4.85 -3.46 -11.28
N ILE A 335 -4.06 -4.50 -11.04
CA ILE A 335 -3.72 -4.93 -9.70
C ILE A 335 -2.33 -4.38 -9.35
N ILE A 336 -2.06 -4.24 -8.06
CA ILE A 336 -0.73 -3.95 -7.56
C ILE A 336 -0.28 -5.20 -6.81
N THR A 337 0.91 -5.68 -7.15
CA THR A 337 1.55 -6.82 -6.49
C THR A 337 2.66 -6.26 -5.62
N ASP A 338 2.55 -6.47 -4.31
CA ASP A 338 3.38 -5.89 -3.25
C ASP A 338 4.53 -6.80 -2.79
N ALA A 339 4.78 -7.89 -3.52
CA ALA A 339 5.85 -8.84 -3.24
C ALA A 339 7.21 -8.36 -3.72
#